data_AF-A0A7C3ZJ56-F1
#
_entry.id   AF-A0A7C3ZJ56-F1
#
_cell.length_a   1.000
_cell.length_b   1.000
_cell.length_c   1.000
_cell.angle_alpha   90.00
_cell.angle_beta   90.00
_cell.angle_gamma   90.00
#
_symmetry.space_group_name_H-M   'P 1'
#
loop_
_entity.id
_entity.type
_entity.pdbx_description
1 polymer ?
#
loop_
_entity_poly.entity_id
_entity_poly.type
_entity_poly.pdbx_seq_one_letter_code
_entity_poly.pdbx_strand_id
1 'polypeptide(L)'
;MFARLKNSWLLFTTTLSFIKKDRSLLAVPVILPFANLGLLIILAVMAFGVFIFGARTELAWFAFGVIALFLSFLLNTFFAAAHSWMVFEVAKGKDTTLSSGLRRASHNLADIIWFSIVMTLVHVITGLLRGKRQNGMDIGSAIRNMLANMIEGLVGILGKLVLPAMIVTDKTFKEAVVDLKRSAKTWPEVLAFEIGLGPLFGLAFFAIAIVLGLLAYAVSPFIGMYALIAFIISLVIVIIAMGILSKFVNATYYTLLYLALVEKKHIHGVKELFHTKF
;
A
#
# COMPACT_ATOMS: atom_id res chain seq x y z
N MET A 1 -22.31 -11.43 -7.07
CA MET A 1 -21.52 -10.18 -6.92
C MET A 1 -21.91 -9.39 -5.67
N PHE A 2 -23.18 -9.09 -5.44
CA PHE A 2 -23.65 -8.38 -4.22
C PHE A 2 -23.21 -9.02 -2.89
N ALA A 3 -23.28 -10.35 -2.76
CA ALA A 3 -22.79 -11.04 -1.56
C ALA A 3 -21.28 -10.82 -1.33
N ARG A 4 -20.48 -10.77 -2.40
CA ARG A 4 -19.03 -10.50 -2.31
C ARG A 4 -18.76 -9.06 -1.87
N LEU A 5 -19.48 -8.09 -2.44
CA LEU A 5 -19.38 -6.69 -2.02
C LEU A 5 -19.81 -6.49 -0.57
N LYS A 6 -20.87 -7.17 -0.11
CA LYS A 6 -21.31 -7.15 1.29
C LYS A 6 -20.24 -7.71 2.24
N ASN A 7 -19.60 -8.82 1.86
CA ASN A 7 -18.52 -9.42 2.66
C ASN A 7 -17.27 -8.52 2.68
N SER A 8 -16.89 -7.92 1.55
CA SER A 8 -15.81 -6.94 1.51
C SER A 8 -16.10 -5.70 2.36
N TRP A 9 -17.35 -5.22 2.37
CA TRP A 9 -17.78 -4.11 3.23
C TRP A 9 -17.70 -4.47 4.72
N LEU A 10 -18.14 -5.68 5.08
CA LEU A 10 -18.07 -6.16 6.46
C LEU A 10 -16.61 -6.35 6.91
N LEU A 11 -15.72 -6.88 6.05
CA LEU A 11 -14.27 -6.91 6.31
C LEU A 11 -13.67 -5.50 6.48
N PHE A 12 -14.13 -4.52 5.69
CA PHE A 12 -13.69 -3.14 5.81
C PHE A 12 -14.10 -2.52 7.16
N THR A 13 -15.38 -2.66 7.55
CA THR A 13 -15.84 -2.17 8.86
C THR A 13 -15.14 -2.87 10.03
N THR A 14 -14.81 -4.15 9.88
CA THR A 14 -13.99 -4.91 10.83
C THR A 14 -12.56 -4.36 10.88
N THR A 15 -11.97 -4.01 9.74
CA THR A 15 -10.66 -3.36 9.71
C THR A 15 -10.65 -2.06 10.51
N LEU A 16 -11.72 -1.27 10.44
CA LEU A 16 -11.85 -0.05 11.25
C LEU A 16 -12.03 -0.34 12.76
N SER A 17 -12.67 -1.45 13.13
CA SER A 17 -12.81 -1.83 14.54
C SER A 17 -11.49 -2.24 15.18
N PHE A 18 -10.52 -2.72 14.39
CA PHE A 18 -9.16 -3.02 14.88
C PHE A 18 -8.43 -1.79 15.41
N ILE A 19 -8.68 -0.59 14.87
CA ILE A 19 -8.14 0.67 15.41
C ILE A 19 -8.62 0.90 16.85
N LYS A 20 -9.90 0.58 17.12
CA LYS A 20 -10.47 0.71 18.47
C LYS A 20 -9.91 -0.33 19.43
N LYS A 21 -9.55 -1.51 18.91
CA LYS A 21 -9.00 -2.62 19.68
C LYS A 21 -7.55 -2.37 20.11
N ASP A 22 -6.72 -1.86 19.20
CA ASP A 22 -5.33 -1.51 19.51
C ASP A 22 -4.88 -0.29 18.67
N ARG A 23 -4.64 0.84 19.36
CA ARG A 23 -4.19 2.09 18.74
C ARG A 23 -2.74 2.01 18.24
N SER A 24 -1.94 1.08 18.76
CA SER A 24 -0.55 0.92 18.35
C SER A 24 -0.43 0.53 16.86
N LEU A 25 -1.47 -0.07 16.27
CA LEU A 25 -1.52 -0.36 14.84
C LEU A 25 -1.44 0.89 13.95
N LEU A 26 -1.76 2.08 14.48
CA LEU A 26 -1.60 3.34 13.73
C LEU A 26 -0.15 3.83 13.71
N ALA A 27 0.74 3.28 14.54
CA ALA A 27 2.13 3.72 14.61
C ALA A 27 2.84 3.54 13.27
N VAL A 28 2.69 2.39 12.61
CA VAL A 28 3.36 2.13 11.32
C VAL A 28 2.87 3.07 10.20
N PRO A 29 1.54 3.22 9.96
CA PRO A 29 1.03 4.14 8.95
C PRO A 29 1.41 5.60 9.19
N VAL A 30 1.59 6.02 10.45
CA VAL A 30 2.03 7.37 10.83
C VAL A 30 3.53 7.55 10.61
N ILE A 31 4.37 6.56 10.94
CA ILE A 31 5.83 6.67 10.85
C ILE A 31 6.33 6.51 9.42
N LEU A 32 5.68 5.66 8.61
CA LEU A 32 6.12 5.35 7.25
C LEU A 32 6.27 6.58 6.33
N PRO A 33 5.37 7.58 6.33
CA PRO A 33 5.58 8.83 5.60
C PRO A 33 6.87 9.55 6.00
N PHE A 34 7.18 9.66 7.30
CA PHE A 34 8.41 10.30 7.77
C PHE A 34 9.65 9.50 7.38
N ALA A 35 9.58 8.16 7.43
CA ALA A 35 10.66 7.31 6.95
C ALA A 35 10.91 7.50 5.45
N ASN A 36 9.85 7.60 4.64
CA ASN A 36 9.97 7.88 3.20
C ASN A 36 10.53 9.29 2.95
N LEU A 37 10.16 10.30 3.74
CA LEU A 37 10.75 11.64 3.65
C LEU A 37 12.25 11.61 3.98
N GLY A 38 12.65 10.88 5.02
CA GLY A 38 14.06 10.67 5.35
C GLY A 38 14.83 10.02 4.20
N LEU A 39 14.29 8.95 3.62
CA LEU A 39 14.87 8.29 2.44
C LEU A 39 14.96 9.26 1.25
N LEU A 40 13.92 10.07 1.00
CA LEU A 40 13.91 11.05 -0.08
C LEU A 40 15.01 12.10 0.09
N ILE A 41 15.23 12.59 1.32
CA ILE A 41 16.32 13.52 1.63
C ILE A 41 17.67 12.88 1.34
N ILE A 42 17.89 11.63 1.79
CA ILE A 42 19.13 10.88 1.53
C ILE A 42 19.35 10.73 0.02
N LEU A 43 18.32 10.31 -0.72
CA LEU A 43 18.38 10.15 -2.17
C LEU A 43 18.63 11.49 -2.88
N ALA A 44 18.05 12.59 -2.42
CA ALA A 44 18.29 13.91 -2.99
C ALA A 44 19.75 14.35 -2.80
N VAL A 45 20.33 14.13 -1.62
CA VAL A 45 21.75 14.40 -1.36
C VAL A 45 22.65 13.52 -2.24
N MET A 46 22.33 12.23 -2.38
CA MET A 46 23.07 11.33 -3.28
C MET A 46 22.96 11.76 -4.75
N ALA A 47 21.76 12.12 -5.21
CA ALA A 47 21.54 12.60 -6.57
C ALA A 47 22.33 13.88 -6.86
N PHE A 48 22.39 14.80 -5.89
CA PHE A 48 23.20 16.02 -5.99
C PHE A 48 24.70 15.68 -6.10
N GLY A 49 25.18 14.70 -5.34
CA GLY A 49 26.53 14.16 -5.47
C GLY A 49 26.81 13.60 -6.88
N VAL A 50 25.91 12.77 -7.42
CA VAL A 50 26.01 12.23 -8.78
C VAL A 50 26.06 13.34 -9.84
N PHE A 51 25.26 14.39 -9.65
CA PHE A 51 25.21 15.56 -10.53
C PHE A 51 26.53 16.36 -10.53
N ILE A 52 27.13 16.58 -9.35
CA ILE A 52 28.37 17.35 -9.19
C ILE A 52 29.61 16.54 -9.62
N PHE A 53 29.73 15.30 -9.15
CA PHE A 53 30.99 14.53 -9.20
C PHE A 53 31.18 13.66 -10.44
N GLY A 54 30.36 13.83 -11.49
CA GLY A 54 30.79 13.43 -12.83
C GLY A 54 30.07 12.27 -13.51
N ALA A 55 28.80 12.00 -13.17
CA ALA A 55 28.02 11.01 -13.91
C ALA A 55 26.90 11.67 -14.74
N ARG A 56 27.29 12.48 -15.73
CA ARG A 56 26.35 12.98 -16.76
C ARG A 56 25.96 11.92 -17.79
N THR A 57 26.34 10.66 -17.56
CA THR A 57 25.98 9.54 -18.43
C THR A 57 24.56 9.06 -18.09
N GLU A 58 23.77 8.73 -19.12
CA GLU A 58 22.43 8.17 -18.92
C GLU A 58 22.47 6.90 -18.07
N LEU A 59 23.55 6.12 -18.18
CA LEU A 59 23.75 4.88 -17.41
C LEU A 59 23.82 5.14 -15.89
N ALA A 60 24.48 6.20 -15.46
CA ALA A 60 24.62 6.50 -14.03
C ALA A 60 23.29 6.95 -13.40
N TRP A 61 22.52 7.77 -14.13
CA TRP A 61 21.18 8.15 -13.71
C TRP A 61 20.21 6.97 -13.71
N PHE A 62 20.35 6.06 -14.69
CA PHE A 62 19.60 4.82 -14.70
C PHE A 62 19.93 3.94 -13.49
N ALA A 63 21.21 3.69 -13.22
CA ALA A 63 21.65 2.91 -12.06
C ALA A 63 21.19 3.54 -10.74
N PHE A 64 21.32 4.86 -10.60
CA PHE A 64 20.81 5.61 -9.44
C PHE A 64 19.30 5.44 -9.28
N GLY A 65 18.54 5.57 -10.37
CA GLY A 65 17.09 5.36 -10.37
C GLY A 65 16.70 3.95 -9.91
N VAL A 66 17.40 2.91 -10.38
CA VAL A 66 17.17 1.52 -9.94
C VAL A 66 17.47 1.33 -8.45
N ILE A 67 18.57 1.90 -7.95
CA ILE A 67 18.93 1.83 -6.52
C ILE A 67 17.90 2.59 -5.67
N ALA A 68 17.49 3.79 -6.10
CA ALA A 68 16.46 4.59 -5.44
C ALA A 68 15.11 3.85 -5.36
N LEU A 69 14.71 3.21 -6.46
CA LEU A 69 13.52 2.36 -6.51
C LEU A 69 13.63 1.16 -5.56
N PHE A 70 14.78 0.47 -5.58
CA PHE A 70 15.03 -0.67 -4.70
C PHE A 70 14.94 -0.28 -3.22
N LEU A 71 15.61 0.79 -2.81
CA LEU A 71 15.56 1.27 -1.42
C LEU A 71 14.14 1.69 -1.02
N SER A 72 13.39 2.29 -1.95
CA SER A 72 11.98 2.64 -1.73
C SER A 72 11.13 1.39 -1.51
N PHE A 73 11.27 0.35 -2.34
CA PHE A 73 10.57 -0.92 -2.14
C PHE A 73 10.98 -1.61 -0.84
N LEU A 74 12.27 -1.62 -0.54
CA LEU A 74 12.80 -2.23 0.67
C LEU A 74 12.19 -1.59 1.92
N LEU A 75 12.21 -0.26 2.00
CA LEU A 75 11.64 0.49 3.12
C LEU A 75 10.13 0.24 3.27
N ASN A 76 9.37 0.37 2.19
CA ASN A 76 7.92 0.20 2.24
C ASN A 76 7.51 -1.24 2.58
N THR A 77 8.22 -2.22 2.03
CA THR A 77 7.99 -3.64 2.34
C THR A 77 8.34 -3.96 3.79
N PHE A 78 9.43 -3.41 4.31
CA PHE A 78 9.85 -3.61 5.70
C PHE A 78 8.79 -3.12 6.70
N PHE A 79 8.27 -1.91 6.52
CA PHE A 79 7.19 -1.39 7.38
C PHE A 79 5.87 -2.14 7.17
N ALA A 80 5.54 -2.51 5.95
CA ALA A 80 4.33 -3.31 5.68
C ALA A 80 4.41 -4.72 6.31
N ALA A 81 5.60 -5.32 6.39
CA ALA A 81 5.84 -6.56 7.11
C ALA A 81 5.60 -6.40 8.61
N ALA A 82 6.17 -5.33 9.20
CA ALA A 82 5.97 -4.99 10.61
C ALA A 82 4.48 -4.80 10.93
N HIS A 83 3.76 -4.07 10.09
CA HIS A 83 2.31 -3.85 10.25
C HIS A 83 1.52 -5.15 10.16
N SER A 84 1.83 -6.00 9.18
CA SER A 84 1.15 -7.29 9.00
C SER A 84 1.31 -8.19 10.22
N TRP A 85 2.50 -8.19 10.85
CA TRP A 85 2.72 -8.92 12.10
C TRP A 85 1.88 -8.37 13.26
N MET A 86 1.86 -7.05 13.44
CA MET A 86 1.07 -6.43 14.52
C MET A 86 -0.43 -6.74 14.35
N VAL A 87 -0.95 -6.66 13.13
CA VAL A 87 -2.34 -7.02 12.84
C VAL A 87 -2.63 -8.48 13.22
N PHE A 88 -1.71 -9.38 12.95
CA PHE A 88 -1.83 -10.78 13.33
C PHE A 88 -1.83 -10.99 14.86
N GLU A 89 -0.99 -10.28 15.60
CA GLU A 89 -0.99 -10.33 17.07
C GLU A 89 -2.31 -9.79 17.66
N VAL A 90 -2.82 -8.66 17.15
CA VAL A 90 -4.13 -8.10 17.55
C VAL A 90 -5.27 -9.05 17.19
N ALA A 91 -5.21 -9.72 16.03
CA ALA A 91 -6.19 -10.72 15.62
C ALA A 91 -6.22 -11.92 16.58
N LYS A 92 -5.08 -12.26 17.18
CA LYS A 92 -4.96 -13.27 18.25
C LYS A 92 -5.37 -12.77 19.64
N GLY A 93 -5.74 -11.50 19.78
CA GLY A 93 -6.09 -10.89 21.06
C GLY A 93 -4.89 -10.58 21.95
N LYS A 94 -3.69 -10.45 21.36
CA LYS A 94 -2.49 -10.00 22.07
C LYS A 94 -2.34 -8.49 21.90
N ASP A 95 -1.75 -7.85 22.90
CA ASP A 95 -1.31 -6.45 22.81
C ASP A 95 -0.10 -6.34 21.88
N THR A 96 -0.01 -5.23 21.15
CA THR A 96 1.06 -5.04 20.17
C THR A 96 1.83 -3.76 20.40
N THR A 97 3.06 -3.75 19.89
CA THR A 97 3.92 -2.57 19.93
C THR A 97 4.62 -2.42 18.59
N LEU A 98 5.01 -1.19 18.27
CA LEU A 98 5.83 -0.94 17.09
C LEU A 98 7.14 -1.75 17.13
N SER A 99 7.73 -1.90 18.32
CA SER A 99 8.97 -2.66 18.51
C SER A 99 8.79 -4.15 18.17
N SER A 100 7.66 -4.78 18.54
CA SER A 100 7.41 -6.18 18.19
C SER A 100 7.30 -6.37 16.67
N GLY A 101 6.58 -5.47 15.99
CA GLY A 101 6.47 -5.46 14.53
C GLY A 101 7.82 -5.28 13.83
N LEU A 102 8.60 -4.25 14.22
CA LEU A 102 9.90 -3.98 13.62
C LEU A 102 10.89 -5.12 13.87
N ARG A 103 10.92 -5.68 15.09
CA ARG A 103 11.75 -6.83 15.42
C ARG A 103 11.40 -8.01 14.51
N ARG A 104 10.12 -8.31 14.31
CA ARG A 104 9.68 -9.39 13.42
C ARG A 104 10.10 -9.15 11.97
N ALA A 105 9.95 -7.92 11.47
CA ALA A 105 10.40 -7.57 10.12
C ALA A 105 11.91 -7.75 9.97
N SER A 106 12.71 -7.36 10.97
CA SER A 106 14.17 -7.57 10.98
C SER A 106 14.57 -9.05 10.96
N HIS A 107 13.82 -9.94 11.62
CA HIS A 107 14.10 -11.38 11.55
C HIS A 107 13.87 -11.96 10.15
N ASN A 108 13.01 -11.33 9.35
CA ASN A 108 12.68 -11.74 7.98
C ASN A 108 13.34 -10.86 6.92
N LEU A 109 14.41 -10.13 7.29
CA LEU A 109 15.02 -9.12 6.42
C LEU A 109 15.50 -9.70 5.09
N ALA A 110 16.04 -10.93 5.10
CA ALA A 110 16.51 -11.60 3.89
C ALA A 110 15.40 -11.82 2.87
N ASP A 111 14.24 -12.33 3.29
CA ASP A 111 13.09 -12.51 2.39
C ASP A 111 12.49 -11.17 1.95
N ILE A 112 12.50 -10.16 2.82
CA ILE A 112 12.05 -8.79 2.48
C ILE A 112 12.96 -8.19 1.40
N ILE A 113 14.28 -8.41 1.47
CA ILE A 113 15.23 -7.99 0.43
C ILE A 113 14.92 -8.69 -0.89
N TRP A 114 14.75 -10.01 -0.89
CA TRP A 114 14.42 -10.76 -2.10
C TRP A 114 13.11 -10.30 -2.74
N PHE A 115 12.07 -10.12 -1.92
CA PHE A 115 10.80 -9.57 -2.36
C PHE A 115 10.98 -8.19 -3.01
N SER A 116 11.77 -7.31 -2.39
CA SER A 116 11.99 -5.94 -2.87
C SER A 116 12.77 -5.92 -4.18
N ILE A 117 13.73 -6.84 -4.37
CA ILE A 117 14.43 -7.03 -5.65
C ILE A 117 13.43 -7.40 -6.75
N VAL A 118 12.56 -8.37 -6.50
CA VAL A 118 11.55 -8.80 -7.48
C VAL A 118 10.61 -7.64 -7.83
N MET A 119 10.12 -6.90 -6.84
CA MET A 119 9.25 -5.73 -7.07
C MET A 119 9.95 -4.64 -7.87
N THR A 120 11.24 -4.42 -7.62
CA THR A 120 12.06 -3.48 -8.38
C THR A 120 12.22 -3.93 -9.82
N LEU A 121 12.54 -5.20 -10.06
CA LEU A 121 12.68 -5.75 -11.40
C LEU A 121 11.38 -5.63 -12.19
N VAL A 122 10.23 -5.92 -11.57
CA VAL A 122 8.92 -5.74 -12.21
C VAL A 122 8.71 -4.27 -12.60
N HIS A 123 9.01 -3.33 -11.71
CA HIS A 123 8.86 -1.89 -12.01
C HIS A 123 9.82 -1.41 -13.10
N VAL A 124 11.06 -1.92 -13.13
CA VAL A 124 12.01 -1.61 -14.19
C VAL A 124 11.52 -2.16 -15.53
N ILE A 125 11.08 -3.43 -15.57
CA ILE A 125 10.56 -4.07 -16.80
C ILE A 125 9.33 -3.33 -17.31
N THR A 126 8.36 -3.04 -16.44
CA THR A 126 7.15 -2.30 -16.81
C THR A 126 7.44 -0.85 -17.22
N GLY A 127 8.41 -0.21 -16.58
CA GLY A 127 8.93 1.09 -17.01
C GLY A 127 9.55 1.05 -18.41
N LEU A 128 10.33 0.01 -18.74
CA LEU A 128 10.88 -0.19 -20.07
C LEU A 128 9.79 -0.49 -21.12
N LEU A 129 8.75 -1.25 -20.76
CA LEU A 129 7.61 -1.54 -21.62
C LEU A 129 6.83 -0.29 -22.02
N ARG A 130 6.71 0.69 -21.12
CA ARG A 130 6.05 1.98 -21.39
C ARG A 130 6.78 2.81 -22.47
N GLY A 131 8.08 2.58 -22.66
CA GLY A 131 8.90 3.23 -23.69
C GLY A 131 9.08 4.74 -23.48
N LYS A 132 9.95 5.37 -24.29
CA LYS A 132 10.05 6.85 -24.32
C LYS A 132 8.76 7.41 -24.92
N ARG A 133 8.16 8.38 -24.24
CA ARG A 133 6.95 9.11 -24.64
C ARG A 133 7.19 9.75 -26.02
N GLN A 134 6.83 9.07 -27.11
CA GLN A 134 6.72 9.73 -28.40
C GLN A 134 5.50 10.65 -28.32
N ASN A 135 5.65 11.91 -28.74
CA ASN A 135 4.63 12.96 -28.66
C ASN A 135 3.39 12.73 -29.56
N GLY A 136 3.07 11.48 -29.90
CA GLY A 136 1.86 11.10 -30.63
C GLY A 136 1.07 10.08 -29.82
N MET A 137 -0.27 10.18 -29.85
CA MET A 137 -1.18 9.19 -29.29
C MET A 137 -1.20 7.95 -30.19
N ASP A 138 -0.09 7.23 -30.24
CA ASP A 138 0.03 5.97 -30.98
C ASP A 138 -0.76 4.89 -30.24
N ILE A 139 -1.65 4.18 -30.95
CA ILE A 139 -2.41 3.03 -30.43
C ILE A 139 -1.45 2.00 -29.83
N GLY A 140 -0.26 1.83 -30.41
CA GLY A 140 0.79 0.96 -29.86
C GLY A 140 1.32 1.41 -28.50
N SER A 141 1.39 2.72 -28.23
CA SER A 141 1.77 3.26 -26.92
C SER A 141 0.65 3.08 -25.87
N ALA A 142 -0.62 3.21 -26.29
CA ALA A 142 -1.77 3.01 -25.42
C ALA A 142 -1.88 1.55 -24.95
N ILE A 143 -1.69 0.58 -25.86
CA ILE A 143 -1.70 -0.85 -25.53
C ILE A 143 -0.55 -1.20 -24.57
N ARG A 144 0.67 -0.71 -24.85
CA ARG A 144 1.83 -0.93 -23.97
C ARG A 144 1.62 -0.38 -22.56
N ASN A 145 1.09 0.84 -22.45
CA ASN A 145 0.77 1.45 -21.17
C ASN A 145 -0.33 0.67 -20.43
N MET A 146 -1.37 0.21 -21.13
CA MET A 146 -2.42 -0.61 -20.54
C MET A 146 -1.85 -1.93 -19.98
N LEU A 147 -1.02 -2.63 -20.76
CA LEU A 147 -0.38 -3.87 -20.32
C LEU A 147 0.53 -3.65 -19.12
N ALA A 148 1.36 -2.59 -19.13
CA ALA A 148 2.21 -2.23 -18.00
C ALA A 148 1.37 -1.98 -16.72
N ASN A 149 0.27 -1.21 -16.84
CA ASN A 149 -0.63 -0.94 -15.72
C ASN A 149 -1.30 -2.22 -15.20
N MET A 150 -1.69 -3.14 -16.08
CA MET A 150 -2.27 -4.42 -15.67
C MET A 150 -1.25 -5.29 -14.91
N ILE A 151 -0.01 -5.36 -15.39
CA ILE A 151 1.06 -6.11 -14.73
C ILE A 151 1.34 -5.50 -13.35
N GLU A 152 1.52 -4.18 -13.26
CA GLU A 152 1.74 -3.48 -11.99
C GLU A 152 0.57 -3.65 -11.03
N GLY A 153 -0.67 -3.59 -11.51
CA GLY A 153 -1.87 -3.83 -10.70
C GLY A 153 -1.91 -5.25 -10.14
N LEU A 154 -1.69 -6.26 -10.98
CA LEU A 154 -1.69 -7.66 -10.57
C LEU A 154 -0.55 -7.95 -9.57
N VAL A 155 0.67 -7.50 -9.89
CA VAL A 155 1.84 -7.69 -9.01
C VAL A 155 1.69 -6.91 -7.72
N GLY A 156 1.10 -5.72 -7.74
CA GLY A 156 0.78 -4.94 -6.56
C GLY A 156 -0.16 -5.69 -5.61
N ILE A 157 -1.25 -6.26 -6.14
CA ILE A 157 -2.20 -7.06 -5.35
C ILE A 157 -1.52 -8.33 -4.78
N LEU A 158 -0.78 -9.05 -5.62
CA LEU A 158 -0.06 -10.25 -5.19
C LEU A 158 0.96 -9.92 -4.10
N GLY A 159 1.71 -8.84 -4.28
CA GLY A 159 2.70 -8.37 -3.32
C GLY A 159 2.09 -8.07 -1.94
N LYS A 160 0.90 -7.45 -1.91
CA LYS A 160 0.16 -7.18 -0.66
C LYS A 160 -0.27 -8.45 0.07
N LEU A 161 -0.41 -9.59 -0.62
CA LEU A 161 -0.76 -10.89 -0.01
C LEU A 161 0.45 -11.76 0.33
N VAL A 162 1.51 -11.69 -0.47
CA VAL A 162 2.78 -12.41 -0.23
C VAL A 162 3.38 -11.98 1.11
N LEU A 163 3.25 -10.70 1.44
CA LEU A 163 3.89 -10.15 2.62
C LEU A 163 3.31 -10.68 3.94
N PRO A 164 1.98 -10.67 4.17
CA PRO A 164 1.38 -11.41 5.28
C PRO A 164 1.74 -12.89 5.25
N ALA A 165 1.76 -13.52 4.07
CA ALA A 165 2.09 -14.95 3.95
C ALA A 165 3.49 -15.27 4.51
N MET A 166 4.50 -14.52 4.12
CA MET A 166 5.86 -14.69 4.64
C MET A 166 5.92 -14.50 6.16
N ILE A 167 5.41 -13.37 6.64
CA ILE A 167 5.67 -12.90 8.00
C ILE A 167 4.83 -13.62 9.06
N VAL A 168 3.58 -13.95 8.73
CA VAL A 168 2.64 -14.58 9.66
C VAL A 168 2.91 -16.08 9.79
N THR A 169 3.32 -16.72 8.69
CA THR A 169 3.49 -18.18 8.65
C THR A 169 4.94 -18.64 8.75
N ASP A 170 5.89 -17.73 8.99
CA ASP A 170 7.33 -17.99 9.03
C ASP A 170 7.82 -18.72 7.76
N LYS A 171 7.21 -18.41 6.62
CA LYS A 171 7.54 -19.01 5.33
C LYS A 171 8.50 -18.13 4.57
N THR A 172 9.42 -18.77 3.84
CA THR A 172 10.29 -18.06 2.90
C THR A 172 9.47 -17.43 1.78
N PHE A 173 10.03 -16.43 1.10
CA PHE A 173 9.36 -15.77 -0.04
C PHE A 173 8.88 -16.78 -1.10
N LYS A 174 9.69 -17.79 -1.41
CA LYS A 174 9.37 -18.81 -2.40
C LYS A 174 8.15 -19.64 -1.98
N GLU A 175 8.10 -20.07 -0.72
CA GLU A 175 6.99 -20.86 -0.18
C GLU A 175 5.70 -20.05 -0.15
N ALA A 176 5.78 -18.78 0.27
CA ALA A 176 4.65 -17.87 0.28
C ALA A 176 4.04 -17.68 -1.12
N VAL A 177 4.87 -17.52 -2.15
CA VAL A 177 4.41 -17.43 -3.55
C VAL A 177 3.75 -18.74 -4.01
N VAL A 178 4.32 -19.89 -3.67
CA VAL A 178 3.75 -21.20 -4.04
C VAL A 178 2.39 -21.42 -3.40
N ASP A 179 2.23 -21.06 -2.12
CA ASP A 179 0.94 -21.22 -1.42
C ASP A 179 -0.13 -20.27 -1.95
N LEU A 180 0.25 -19.05 -2.33
CA LEU A 180 -0.67 -18.13 -3.00
C LEU A 180 -1.08 -18.61 -4.38
N LYS A 181 -0.17 -19.24 -5.14
CA LYS A 181 -0.48 -19.89 -6.41
C LYS A 181 -1.45 -21.06 -6.22
N ARG A 182 -1.28 -21.86 -5.17
CA ARG A 182 -2.22 -22.93 -4.80
C ARG A 182 -3.60 -22.37 -4.40
N SER A 183 -3.61 -21.17 -3.86
CA SER A 183 -4.82 -20.42 -3.48
C SER A 183 -5.45 -19.64 -4.64
N ALA A 184 -5.11 -19.93 -5.91
CA ALA A 184 -5.62 -19.23 -7.08
C ALA A 184 -7.16 -19.11 -7.16
N LYS A 185 -7.87 -20.07 -6.56
CA LYS A 185 -9.34 -20.08 -6.53
C LYS A 185 -9.93 -18.93 -5.69
N THR A 186 -9.19 -18.36 -4.74
CA THR A 186 -9.66 -17.26 -3.89
C THR A 186 -9.34 -15.88 -4.46
N TRP A 187 -8.63 -15.81 -5.60
CA TRP A 187 -8.24 -14.56 -6.25
C TRP A 187 -9.40 -13.66 -6.71
N PRO A 188 -10.55 -14.18 -7.18
CA PRO A 188 -11.67 -13.32 -7.56
C PRO A 188 -12.22 -12.48 -6.40
N GLU A 189 -12.07 -12.94 -5.15
CA GLU A 189 -12.49 -12.20 -3.96
C GLU A 189 -11.51 -11.08 -3.61
N VAL A 190 -10.22 -11.33 -3.81
CA VAL A 190 -9.15 -10.33 -3.67
C VAL A 190 -9.33 -9.20 -4.71
N LEU A 191 -9.60 -9.57 -5.96
CA LEU A 191 -9.79 -8.63 -7.07
C LEU A 191 -11.07 -7.79 -6.92
N ALA A 192 -12.14 -8.36 -6.36
CA ALA A 192 -13.39 -7.64 -6.15
C ALA A 192 -13.25 -6.41 -5.22
N PHE A 193 -12.29 -6.42 -4.30
CA PHE A 193 -12.00 -5.28 -3.42
C PHE A 193 -11.23 -4.16 -4.13
N GLU A 194 -10.17 -4.49 -4.87
CA GLU A 194 -9.35 -3.45 -5.54
C GLU A 194 -10.17 -2.72 -6.60
N ILE A 195 -11.07 -3.45 -7.27
CA ILE A 195 -11.98 -2.91 -8.29
C ILE A 195 -13.20 -2.22 -7.64
N GLY A 196 -13.70 -2.72 -6.51
CA GLY A 196 -14.96 -2.26 -5.91
C GLY A 196 -14.82 -1.16 -4.85
N LEU A 197 -13.86 -1.28 -3.93
CA LEU A 197 -13.73 -0.41 -2.76
C LEU A 197 -12.63 0.65 -2.91
N GLY A 198 -11.56 0.37 -3.64
CA GLY A 198 -10.51 1.36 -3.94
C GLY A 198 -11.07 2.67 -4.54
N PRO A 199 -11.87 2.60 -5.63
CA PRO A 199 -12.51 3.78 -6.22
C PRO A 199 -13.49 4.50 -5.28
N LEU A 200 -14.13 3.78 -4.35
CA LEU A 200 -15.06 4.39 -3.39
C LEU A 200 -14.35 5.33 -2.40
N PHE A 201 -13.11 5.01 -1.98
CA PHE A 201 -12.31 5.95 -1.20
C PHE A 201 -11.92 7.18 -2.02
N GLY A 202 -11.60 6.99 -3.30
CA GLY A 202 -11.31 8.09 -4.23
C GLY A 202 -12.51 9.02 -4.41
N LEU A 203 -13.70 8.46 -4.56
CA LEU A 203 -14.96 9.21 -4.66
C LEU A 203 -15.32 9.91 -3.35
N ALA A 204 -15.14 9.25 -2.20
CA ALA A 204 -15.35 9.88 -0.90
C ALA A 204 -14.38 11.05 -0.68
N PHE A 205 -13.12 10.91 -1.07
CA PHE A 205 -12.14 11.99 -1.05
C PHE A 205 -12.56 13.16 -1.95
N PHE A 206 -12.98 12.86 -3.18
CA PHE A 206 -13.47 13.87 -4.13
C PHE A 206 -14.68 14.62 -3.57
N ALA A 207 -15.64 13.92 -2.97
CA ALA A 207 -16.80 14.52 -2.34
C ALA A 207 -16.42 15.43 -1.15
N ILE A 208 -15.52 14.98 -0.27
CA ILE A 208 -15.06 15.78 0.87
C ILE A 208 -14.30 17.03 0.40
N ALA A 209 -13.46 16.91 -0.62
CA ALA A 209 -12.75 18.04 -1.21
C ALA A 209 -13.72 19.07 -1.80
N ILE A 210 -14.79 18.63 -2.48
CA ILE A 210 -15.85 19.50 -2.97
C ILE A 210 -16.53 20.23 -1.81
N VAL A 211 -16.96 19.50 -0.77
CA VAL A 211 -17.66 20.11 0.37
C VAL A 211 -16.78 21.16 1.05
N LEU A 212 -15.51 20.85 1.30
CA LEU A 212 -14.56 21.80 1.89
C LEU A 212 -14.34 23.01 0.97
N GLY A 213 -14.25 22.80 -0.35
CA GLY A 213 -14.07 23.86 -1.33
C GLY A 213 -15.29 24.80 -1.40
N LEU A 214 -16.50 24.24 -1.35
CA LEU A 214 -17.74 25.01 -1.30
C LEU A 214 -17.87 25.82 0.00
N LEU A 215 -17.52 25.22 1.14
CA LEU A 215 -17.49 25.92 2.43
C LEU A 215 -16.48 27.07 2.42
N ALA A 216 -15.28 26.83 1.88
CA ALA A 216 -14.27 27.87 1.74
C ALA A 216 -14.72 29.02 0.83
N TYR A 217 -15.37 28.70 -0.29
CA TYR A 217 -15.94 29.69 -1.19
C TYR A 217 -17.04 30.53 -0.50
N ALA A 218 -17.96 29.89 0.23
CA ALA A 218 -19.05 30.56 0.93
C ALA A 218 -18.57 31.51 2.04
N VAL A 219 -17.46 31.17 2.71
CA VAL A 219 -16.88 31.95 3.80
C VAL A 219 -15.88 33.01 3.29
N SER A 220 -15.36 32.86 2.06
CA SER A 220 -14.38 33.77 1.46
C SER A 220 -14.74 35.26 1.47
N PRO A 221 -16.01 35.70 1.28
CA PRO A 221 -16.35 37.12 1.28
C PRO A 221 -16.19 37.80 2.64
N PHE A 222 -16.19 37.02 3.73
CA PHE A 222 -16.13 37.53 5.10
C PHE A 222 -14.71 37.62 5.65
N ILE A 223 -13.78 36.80 5.14
CA ILE A 223 -12.45 36.59 5.75
C ILE A 223 -11.29 36.73 4.74
N GLY A 224 -11.58 36.90 3.44
CA GLY A 224 -10.58 37.17 2.41
C GLY A 224 -9.46 36.11 2.34
N MET A 225 -8.20 36.55 2.24
CA MET A 225 -7.02 35.67 2.10
C MET A 225 -6.87 34.65 3.24
N TYR A 226 -7.33 34.96 4.44
CA TYR A 226 -7.28 34.03 5.58
C TYR A 226 -8.20 32.82 5.39
N ALA A 227 -9.34 32.97 4.71
CA ALA A 227 -10.21 31.84 4.37
C ALA A 227 -9.51 30.86 3.41
N LEU A 228 -8.76 31.37 2.44
CA LEU A 228 -8.00 30.55 1.50
C LEU A 228 -6.87 29.78 2.21
N ILE A 229 -6.13 30.43 3.10
CA ILE A 229 -5.07 29.78 3.90
C ILE A 229 -5.66 28.70 4.80
N ALA A 230 -6.74 29.00 5.52
CA ALA A 230 -7.42 28.02 6.38
C ALA A 230 -7.95 26.82 5.57
N PHE A 231 -8.50 27.06 4.37
CA PHE A 231 -8.93 26.00 3.47
C PHE A 231 -7.76 25.10 3.04
N ILE A 232 -6.65 25.68 2.58
CA ILE A 232 -5.47 24.91 2.16
C ILE A 232 -4.94 24.06 3.32
N ILE A 233 -4.82 24.64 4.53
CA ILE A 233 -4.37 23.91 5.72
C ILE A 233 -5.33 22.75 6.03
N SER A 234 -6.65 22.99 6.01
CA SER A 234 -7.65 21.95 6.26
C SER A 234 -7.57 20.81 5.24
N LEU A 235 -7.38 21.13 3.96
CA LEU A 235 -7.28 20.18 2.88
C LEU A 235 -6.00 19.34 3.01
N VAL A 236 -4.87 19.95 3.37
CA VAL A 236 -3.61 19.23 3.65
C VAL A 236 -3.78 18.27 4.83
N ILE A 237 -4.40 18.70 5.94
CA ILE A 237 -4.65 17.84 7.10
C ILE A 237 -5.53 16.64 6.71
N VAL A 238 -6.59 16.86 5.94
CA VAL A 238 -7.48 15.79 5.48
C VAL A 238 -6.74 14.81 4.56
N ILE A 239 -5.92 15.30 3.63
CA ILE A 239 -5.09 14.44 2.76
C ILE A 239 -4.15 13.57 3.59
N ILE A 240 -3.47 14.14 4.59
CA ILE A 240 -2.55 13.40 5.46
C ILE A 240 -3.31 12.34 6.26
N ALA A 241 -4.43 12.72 6.90
CA ALA A 241 -5.25 11.81 7.69
C ALA A 241 -5.78 10.65 6.85
N MET A 242 -6.28 10.93 5.65
CA MET A 242 -6.74 9.90 4.72
C MET A 242 -5.61 9.03 4.18
N GLY A 243 -4.43 9.59 3.93
CA GLY A 243 -3.25 8.82 3.53
C GLY A 243 -2.85 7.79 4.60
N ILE A 244 -2.86 8.20 5.87
CA ILE A 244 -2.60 7.32 7.02
C ILE A 244 -3.69 6.23 7.11
N LEU A 245 -4.96 6.63 7.04
CA LEU A 245 -6.09 5.70 7.13
C LEU A 245 -6.07 4.69 5.96
N SER A 246 -5.81 5.14 4.74
CA SER A 246 -5.73 4.28 3.56
C SER A 246 -4.62 3.25 3.69
N LYS A 247 -3.43 3.65 4.16
CA LYS A 247 -2.32 2.72 4.41
C LYS A 247 -2.67 1.69 5.49
N PHE A 248 -3.28 2.14 6.59
CA PHE A 248 -3.76 1.26 7.65
C PHE A 248 -4.78 0.24 7.12
N VAL A 249 -5.83 0.72 6.45
CA VAL A 249 -6.93 -0.11 5.94
C VAL A 249 -6.39 -1.15 4.98
N ASN A 250 -5.55 -0.75 4.02
CA ASN A 250 -4.94 -1.69 3.08
C ASN A 250 -4.13 -2.76 3.81
N ALA A 251 -3.15 -2.38 4.63
CA ALA A 251 -2.25 -3.34 5.28
C ALA A 251 -3.00 -4.31 6.20
N THR A 252 -3.94 -3.81 7.01
CA THR A 252 -4.76 -4.64 7.91
C THR A 252 -5.71 -5.56 7.12
N TYR A 253 -6.38 -5.04 6.10
CA TYR A 253 -7.30 -5.82 5.27
C TYR A 253 -6.61 -7.01 4.60
N TYR A 254 -5.50 -6.79 3.88
CA TYR A 254 -4.81 -7.88 3.18
C TYR A 254 -4.24 -8.93 4.14
N THR A 255 -3.84 -8.51 5.34
CA THR A 255 -3.44 -9.44 6.40
C THR A 255 -4.60 -10.32 6.87
N LEU A 256 -5.75 -9.70 7.16
CA LEU A 256 -6.96 -10.44 7.57
C LEU A 256 -7.49 -11.33 6.45
N LEU A 257 -7.45 -10.84 5.21
CA LEU A 257 -7.86 -11.58 4.02
C LEU A 257 -6.99 -12.83 3.83
N TYR A 258 -5.67 -12.69 3.98
CA TYR A 258 -4.75 -13.82 3.93
C TYR A 258 -5.06 -14.86 5.03
N LEU A 259 -5.21 -14.40 6.27
CA LEU A 259 -5.51 -15.28 7.40
C LEU A 259 -6.83 -16.04 7.23
N ALA A 260 -7.86 -15.37 6.70
CA ALA A 260 -9.19 -15.95 6.52
C ALA A 260 -9.25 -16.90 5.31
N LEU A 261 -8.70 -16.50 4.16
CA LEU A 261 -8.86 -17.23 2.90
C LEU A 261 -7.78 -18.29 2.67
N VAL A 262 -6.55 -18.03 3.09
CA VAL A 262 -5.40 -18.92 2.82
C VAL A 262 -5.12 -19.80 4.02
N GLU A 263 -5.01 -19.21 5.21
CA GLU A 263 -4.68 -19.98 6.41
C GLU A 263 -5.90 -20.63 7.09
N LYS A 264 -7.12 -20.26 6.66
CA LYS A 264 -8.40 -20.71 7.24
C LYS A 264 -8.45 -20.55 8.77
N LYS A 265 -7.70 -19.60 9.32
CA LYS A 265 -7.62 -19.39 10.76
C LYS A 265 -8.90 -18.74 11.27
N HIS A 266 -9.41 -19.24 12.40
CA HIS A 266 -10.53 -18.64 13.09
C HIS A 266 -10.10 -17.34 13.78
N ILE A 267 -10.47 -16.19 13.22
CA ILE A 267 -10.31 -14.89 13.88
C ILE A 267 -11.66 -14.51 14.52
N HIS A 268 -11.63 -14.21 15.82
CA HIS A 268 -12.79 -13.68 16.55
C HIS A 268 -13.22 -12.34 15.91
N GLY A 269 -14.47 -12.25 15.45
CA GLY A 269 -14.99 -11.11 14.67
C GLY A 269 -14.94 -11.27 13.14
N VAL A 270 -14.23 -12.27 12.61
CA VAL A 270 -14.21 -12.61 11.17
C VAL A 270 -15.03 -13.88 10.87
N LYS A 271 -15.37 -14.68 11.91
CA LYS A 271 -16.13 -15.94 11.78
C LYS A 271 -17.42 -15.84 10.96
N GLU A 272 -18.17 -14.74 11.05
CA GLU A 272 -19.45 -14.63 10.31
C GLU A 272 -19.29 -14.42 8.80
N LEU A 273 -18.10 -14.04 8.31
CA LEU A 273 -17.88 -13.68 6.90
C LEU A 273 -17.80 -14.88 5.94
N PHE A 274 -17.45 -16.06 6.46
CA PHE A 274 -17.11 -17.23 5.62
C PHE A 274 -17.84 -18.52 6.01
N HIS A 275 -18.82 -18.46 6.92
CA HIS A 275 -19.65 -19.61 7.32
C HIS A 275 -20.87 -19.85 6.43
N THR A 276 -21.25 -18.92 5.55
CA THR A 276 -22.11 -19.28 4.43
C THR A 276 -21.25 -20.10 3.47
N LYS A 277 -21.53 -21.41 3.37
CA LYS A 277 -21.06 -22.24 2.26
C LYS A 277 -21.18 -21.41 0.97
N PHE A 278 -20.04 -21.10 0.37
CA PHE A 278 -19.91 -20.52 -0.97
C PHE A 278 -19.49 -21.63 -1.93
#